data_AF-A0A2N1MHX6-F1
#
_entry.id   AF-A0A2N1MHX6-F1
#
_cell.length_a   1.000
_cell.length_b   1.000
_cell.length_c   1.000
_cell.angle_alpha   90.00
_cell.angle_beta   90.00
_cell.angle_gamma   90.00
#
_symmetry.space_group_name_H-M   'P 1'
#
loop_
_entity.id
_entity.type
_entity.pdbx_description
1 polymer ?
#
loop_
_entity_poly.entity_id
_entity_poly.type
_entity_poly.pdbx_seq_one_letter_code
_entity_poly.pdbx_strand_id
1 'polypeptide(L)' 'MVKYIGKGRFSSVYSALWMEGPRWIWDDGAQEWTRAGPMNVALKRLDDSQNISSSYIN' A
#
# COMPACT_ATOMS: atom_id res chain seq x y z
N MET A 1 -10.04 -7.77 -1.67
CA MET A 1 -9.55 -8.91 -2.49
C MET A 1 -8.28 -8.47 -3.22
N VAL A 2 -7.20 -9.23 -3.10
CA VAL A 2 -5.93 -8.97 -3.80
C VAL A 2 -5.83 -9.93 -4.99
N LYS A 3 -5.46 -9.43 -6.17
CA LYS A 3 -5.35 -10.21 -7.40
C LYS A 3 -3.93 -10.11 -7.93
N TYR A 4 -3.33 -11.25 -8.28
CA TYR A 4 -2.02 -11.27 -8.90
C TYR A 4 -2.08 -10.72 -10.33
N ILE A 5 -1.13 -9.86 -10.69
CA ILE A 5 -1.00 -9.31 -12.04
C ILE A 5 0.15 -9.98 -12.77
N GLY A 6 1.31 -10.11 -12.13
CA GLY A 6 2.51 -10.63 -12.78
C GLY A 6 3.76 -10.53 -11.93
N LYS A 7 4.85 -11.15 -12.39
CA LYS A 7 6.15 -11.17 -11.73
C LYS A 7 7.20 -10.61 -12.68
N GLY A 8 7.93 -9.62 -12.19
CA GLY A 8 9.17 -9.12 -12.80
C GLY A 8 10.40 -9.82 -12.21
N ARG A 9 11.58 -9.37 -12.61
CA ARG A 9 12.87 -9.99 -12.24
C ARG A 9 13.12 -10.05 -10.71
N PHE A 10 12.63 -9.06 -9.97
CA PHE A 10 12.92 -8.87 -8.55
C PHE A 10 11.66 -8.60 -7.72
N SER A 11 10.48 -8.72 -8.31
CA SER A 11 9.24 -8.33 -7.63
C SER A 11 8.01 -8.92 -8.28
N SER A 12 6.98 -9.18 -7.49
CA SER A 12 5.64 -9.52 -7.95
C SER A 12 4.69 -8.32 -7.79
N VAL A 13 3.77 -8.14 -8.72
CA VAL A 13 2.78 -7.06 -8.73
C VAL A 13 1.38 -7.65 -8.60
N TYR A 14 0.56 -7.00 -7.79
CA TYR A 14 -0.82 -7.34 -7.51
C TYR A 14 -1.71 -6.10 -7.67
N SER A 15 -3.00 -6.29 -7.98
CA SER A 15 -4.03 -5.27 -7.83
C SER A 15 -4.84 -5.52 -6.57
N ALA A 16 -5.30 -4.46 -5.94
CA ALA A 16 -6.20 -4.56 -4.80
C ALA A 16 -7.15 -3.36 -4.77
N LEU A 17 -8.32 -3.57 -4.15
CA LEU A 17 -9.17 -2.47 -3.70
C LEU A 17 -8.77 -2.10 -2.26
N TRP A 18 -8.25 -0.89 -2.06
CA TRP A 18 -7.98 -0.34 -0.75
C TRP A 18 -9.23 0.40 -0.25
N MET A 19 -9.99 -0.23 0.65
CA MET A 19 -11.30 0.25 1.09
C MET A 19 -11.26 1.62 1.78
N GLU A 20 -10.26 1.85 2.64
CA GLU A 20 -10.12 3.16 3.29
C GLU A 20 -9.49 4.19 2.36
N GLY A 21 -8.64 3.76 1.43
CA GLY A 21 -7.85 4.66 0.61
C GLY A 21 -6.76 5.42 1.39
N PRO A 22 -5.99 6.25 0.68
CA PRO A 22 -4.93 7.04 1.29
C PRO A 22 -5.49 8.11 2.21
N ARG A 23 -4.67 8.52 3.19
CA ARG A 23 -4.87 9.81 3.89
C ARG A 23 -4.62 10.92 2.88
N TRP A 24 -5.59 11.82 2.75
CA TRP A 24 -5.62 12.80 1.67
C TRP A 24 -5.45 14.23 2.20
N ILE A 25 -6.35 14.68 3.07
CA ILE A 25 -6.36 16.04 3.63
C ILE A 25 -6.43 15.94 5.16
N TRP A 26 -5.70 16.81 5.85
CA TRP A 26 -5.85 17.02 7.28
C TRP A 26 -7.06 17.91 7.55
N ASP A 27 -7.99 17.44 8.38
CA ASP A 27 -9.14 18.21 8.84
C ASP A 27 -8.81 18.83 10.22
N ASP A 28 -8.59 20.14 10.24
CA ASP A 28 -8.28 20.87 11.47
C ASP A 28 -9.43 20.87 12.48
N GLY A 29 -10.69 20.77 12.04
CA GLY A 29 -11.85 20.74 12.92
C GLY A 29 -12.00 19.40 13.64
N ALA A 30 -11.78 18.31 12.91
CA ALA A 30 -11.78 16.96 13.47
C ALA A 30 -10.45 16.57 14.13
N GLN A 31 -9.36 17.30 13.84
CA GLN A 31 -7.98 16.94 14.22
C GLN A 31 -7.60 15.53 13.71
N GLU A 32 -8.04 15.20 12.50
CA GLU A 32 -7.86 13.88 11.90
C GLU A 32 -7.54 13.96 10.40
N TRP A 33 -6.86 12.93 9.88
CA TRP A 33 -6.63 12.79 8.45
C TRP A 33 -7.86 12.18 7.77
N THR A 34 -8.46 12.94 6.87
CA THR A 34 -9.51 12.44 5.98
C THR A 34 -8.95 11.40 5.03
N ARG A 35 -9.77 10.38 4.78
CA ARG A 35 -9.46 9.27 3.90
C ARG A 35 -10.19 9.47 2.58
N ALA A 36 -9.52 9.21 1.46
CA ALA A 36 -10.13 9.36 0.13
C ALA A 36 -11.22 8.32 -0.19
N GLY A 37 -11.34 7.27 0.63
CA GLY A 37 -12.28 6.17 0.42
C GLY A 37 -11.77 5.11 -0.56
N PRO A 38 -12.64 4.19 -1.01
CA PRO A 38 -12.22 3.01 -1.77
C PRO A 38 -11.48 3.36 -3.06
N MET A 39 -10.26 2.85 -3.22
CA MET A 39 -9.43 3.10 -4.40
C MET A 39 -8.72 1.84 -4.91
N ASN A 40 -8.66 1.67 -6.23
CA ASN A 40 -7.86 0.61 -6.85
C ASN A 40 -6.37 0.98 -6.80
N VAL A 41 -5.56 0.06 -6.30
CA VAL A 41 -4.11 0.24 -6.14
C VAL A 41 -3.33 -0.92 -6.74
N ALA A 42 -2.09 -0.64 -7.13
CA ALA A 42 -1.09 -1.65 -7.47
C ALA A 42 -0.17 -1.88 -6.26
N LEU A 43 -0.06 -3.13 -5.82
CA LEU A 43 0.84 -3.53 -4.74
C LEU A 43 2.07 -4.19 -5.36
N LYS A 44 3.26 -3.70 -5.04
CA LYS A 44 4.54 -4.27 -5.48
C LYS A 44 5.21 -4.97 -4.30
N ARG A 45 5.35 -6.30 -4.39
CA ARG A 45 6.10 -7.11 -3.43
C ARG A 45 7.50 -7.35 -3.96
N LEU A 46 8.52 -6.87 -3.27
CA LEU A 46 9.91 -7.17 -3.60
C LEU A 46 10.25 -8.60 -3.15
N ASP A 47 10.87 -9.37 -4.05
CA ASP A 47 11.44 -10.67 -3.72
C ASP A 47 12.67 -10.42 -2.80
N ASP A 48 12.96 -11.33 -1.86
CA ASP A 48 13.99 -11.18 -0.80
C ASP A 48 13.73 -10.14 0.31
N SER A 49 12.52 -9.56 0.36
CA SER A 49 12.08 -8.68 1.46
C SER A 49 12.04 -9.34 2.85
N GLN A 50 12.21 -10.67 2.93
CA GLN A 50 12.29 -11.40 4.21
C GLN A 50 13.58 -11.11 4.99
N ASN A 51 14.60 -10.52 4.36
CA ASN A 51 15.87 -10.13 4.99
C ASN A 51 16.02 -8.61 5.17
N ILE A 52 14.93 -7.84 5.08
CA ILE A 52 14.95 -6.44 5.49
C ILE A 52 15.07 -6.43 7.00
N SER A 53 16.28 -6.20 7.52
CA SER A 53 16.47 -6.07 8.95
C SER A 53 15.52 -5.00 9.49
N SER A 54 14.93 -5.21 10.65
CA SER A 54 14.03 -4.25 11.29
C SER A 54 14.66 -2.86 11.48
N SER A 55 15.99 -2.74 11.40
CA SER A 55 16.68 -1.45 11.40
C SER A 55 16.37 -0.55 10.18
N TYR A 56 15.80 -1.12 9.11
CA TYR A 56 15.38 -0.37 7.91
C TYR A 56 13.88 -0.08 7.85
N ILE A 57 13.10 -0.65 8.78
CA ILE A 57 11.66 -0.39 8.88
C ILE A 57 11.46 0.44 10.13
N ASN A 58 11.39 1.76 9.94
CA ASN A 58 11.04 2.73 10.98
C ASN A 58 9.51 2.77 11.14
#